data_AF-A0A2G8JH95-F1
#
_entry.id   AF-A0A2G8JH95-F1
#
_cell.length_a   1.000
_cell.length_b   1.000
_cell.length_c   1.000
_cell.angle_alpha   90.00
_cell.angle_beta   90.00
_cell.angle_gamma   90.00
#
_symmetry.space_group_name_H-M   'P 1'
#
loop_
_entity.id
_entity.type
_entity.pdbx_description
1 polymer ?
#
loop_
_entity_poly.entity_id
_entity_poly.type
_entity_poly.pdbx_seq_one_letter_code
_entity_poly.pdbx_strand_id
1 'polypeptide(L)'
;MIADHRENVLALKDVEGKSLTLEKLASLKEAPRCHIHTEFLAHLCCCTCGNLPVCITCTYDEHKGHELRDVRKVANGEREHLKEILEELETRKDTVFNIAENINRVNNDVLSIVADTKAKWKKQYEDQTRELQNKKEKEKRDFNRFKTVLEESTRKELKELETEMEEKIRKIRDEYDRMIK
;
A
#
# COMPACT_ATOMS: atom_id res chain seq x y z
N MET A 1 2.71 -43.15 32.18
CA MET A 1 2.29 -44.22 31.27
C MET A 1 1.06 -43.72 30.53
N ILE A 2 1.17 -43.50 29.22
CA ILE A 2 0.04 -43.13 28.37
C ILE A 2 -0.73 -44.44 28.16
N ALA A 3 -1.81 -44.64 28.91
CA ALA A 3 -2.62 -45.85 28.82
C ALA A 3 -3.29 -45.92 27.44
N ASP A 4 -3.24 -47.11 26.83
CA ASP A 4 -3.75 -47.47 25.50
C ASP A 4 -5.01 -46.68 25.09
N HIS A 5 -4.80 -45.59 24.35
CA HIS A 5 -5.85 -45.07 23.49
C HIS A 5 -6.02 -46.14 22.42
N ARG A 6 -7.17 -46.82 22.38
CA ARG A 6 -7.52 -47.64 21.22
C ARG A 6 -7.52 -46.70 20.02
N GLU A 7 -6.46 -46.74 19.24
CA GLU A 7 -6.39 -46.00 17.98
C GLU A 7 -7.50 -46.54 17.10
N ASN A 8 -8.62 -45.82 17.06
CA ASN A 8 -9.67 -46.05 16.09
C ASN A 8 -9.13 -45.56 14.74
N VAL A 9 -8.24 -46.36 14.14
CA VAL A 9 -7.59 -46.05 12.86
C VAL A 9 -8.63 -46.14 11.75
N LEU A 10 -9.01 -45.00 11.20
CA LEU A 10 -9.76 -44.92 9.96
C LEU A 10 -8.83 -45.34 8.81
N ALA A 11 -9.20 -46.38 8.06
CA ALA A 11 -8.45 -46.74 6.86
C ALA A 11 -8.69 -45.70 5.76
N LEU A 12 -7.66 -45.39 4.96
CA LEU A 12 -7.74 -44.40 3.87
C LEU A 12 -8.94 -44.59 2.95
N LYS A 13 -9.27 -45.85 2.64
CA LYS A 13 -10.43 -46.27 1.84
C LYS A 13 -11.79 -45.82 2.41
N ASP A 14 -11.92 -45.69 3.72
CA ASP A 14 -13.15 -45.24 4.38
C ASP A 14 -13.34 -43.72 4.27
N VAL A 15 -12.24 -42.98 4.15
CA VAL A 15 -12.21 -41.53 3.92
C VAL A 15 -12.43 -41.22 2.44
N GLU A 16 -11.73 -41.92 1.54
CA GLU A 16 -11.85 -41.75 0.08
C GLU A 16 -13.23 -42.14 -0.45
N GLY A 17 -13.88 -43.15 0.15
CA GLY A 17 -15.19 -43.64 -0.27
C GLY A 17 -16.39 -42.81 0.21
N LYS A 18 -16.20 -41.72 0.98
CA LYS A 18 -17.28 -40.96 1.67
C LYS A 18 -18.27 -41.87 2.43
N SER A 19 -17.83 -43.04 2.88
CA SER A 19 -18.66 -44.11 3.44
C SER A 19 -18.73 -44.06 4.97
N LEU A 20 -18.33 -42.93 5.56
CA LEU A 20 -18.45 -42.59 6.97
C LEU A 20 -19.87 -42.07 7.27
N THR A 21 -20.81 -43.01 7.46
CA THR A 21 -22.14 -42.69 7.98
C THR A 21 -22.05 -42.18 9.42
N LEU A 22 -23.02 -41.37 9.86
CA LEU A 22 -23.10 -40.86 11.24
C LEU A 22 -23.03 -41.98 12.29
N GLU A 23 -23.57 -43.15 11.97
CA GLU A 23 -23.57 -44.35 12.81
C GLU A 23 -22.16 -44.97 12.95
N LYS A 24 -21.38 -45.03 11.86
CA LYS A 24 -19.97 -45.49 11.90
C LYS A 24 -19.08 -44.50 12.65
N LEU A 25 -19.33 -43.21 12.52
CA LEU A 25 -18.62 -42.19 13.31
C LEU A 25 -19.01 -42.23 14.78
N ALA A 26 -20.25 -42.55 15.10
CA ALA A 26 -20.70 -42.77 16.47
C ALA A 26 -20.06 -44.02 17.10
N SER A 27 -19.85 -45.10 16.33
CA SER A 27 -19.17 -46.31 16.81
C SER A 27 -17.67 -46.14 17.06
N LEU A 28 -17.05 -45.10 16.51
CA LEU A 28 -15.63 -44.76 16.71
C LEU A 28 -15.41 -43.76 17.85
N LYS A 29 -16.48 -43.22 18.43
CA LYS A 29 -16.40 -42.31 19.58
C LYS A 29 -16.44 -43.14 20.85
N GLU A 30 -15.30 -43.26 21.50
CA GLU A 30 -15.26 -43.82 22.85
C GLU A 30 -16.08 -42.95 23.80
N ALA A 31 -16.82 -43.58 24.71
CA ALA A 31 -17.60 -42.86 25.71
C ALA A 31 -16.66 -42.05 26.61
N PRO A 32 -17.08 -40.86 27.09
CA PRO A 32 -16.25 -40.04 27.96
C PRO A 32 -15.85 -40.82 29.21
N ARG A 33 -14.56 -40.78 29.53
CA ARG A 33 -13.95 -41.44 30.69
C ARG A 33 -13.51 -40.42 31.71
N CYS A 34 -13.41 -40.83 32.97
CA CYS A 34 -12.90 -39.97 34.01
C CYS A 34 -11.44 -39.60 33.75
N HIS A 35 -11.11 -38.33 33.97
CA HIS A 35 -9.76 -37.81 33.82
C HIS A 35 -8.75 -38.45 34.80
N ILE A 36 -9.21 -38.84 36.00
CA ILE A 36 -8.38 -39.46 37.05
C ILE A 36 -8.44 -40.98 36.96
N HIS A 37 -9.65 -41.55 36.85
CA HIS A 37 -9.88 -42.99 36.79
C HIS A 37 -10.33 -43.42 35.39
N THR A 38 -9.38 -43.52 34.47
CA THR A 38 -9.63 -43.75 33.03
C THR A 38 -10.44 -45.01 32.72
N GLU A 39 -10.42 -46.01 33.59
CA GLU A 39 -11.21 -47.23 33.48
C GLU A 39 -12.73 -46.99 33.63
N PHE A 40 -13.13 -45.91 34.32
CA PHE A 40 -14.54 -45.59 34.57
C PHE A 40 -15.09 -44.56 33.59
N LEU A 41 -16.36 -44.77 33.21
CA LEU A 41 -17.12 -43.81 32.43
C LEU A 41 -17.42 -42.55 33.25
N ALA A 42 -17.29 -41.40 32.61
CA ALA A 42 -17.67 -40.11 33.16
C ALA A 42 -19.03 -39.70 32.58
N HIS A 43 -20.04 -39.59 33.45
CA HIS A 43 -21.33 -39.01 33.09
C HIS A 43 -21.42 -37.52 33.43
N LEU A 44 -20.48 -37.02 34.24
CA LEU A 44 -20.46 -35.67 34.76
C LEU A 44 -19.14 -34.98 34.40
N CYS A 45 -19.22 -33.66 34.22
CA CYS A 45 -18.09 -32.74 34.13
C CYS A 45 -18.08 -31.86 35.37
N CYS A 46 -16.90 -31.69 35.97
CA CYS A 46 -16.68 -30.75 37.06
C CYS A 46 -16.39 -29.35 36.48
N CYS A 47 -17.38 -28.45 36.53
CA CYS A 47 -17.27 -27.10 36.00
C CYS A 47 -16.28 -26.25 36.78
N THR A 48 -16.20 -26.45 38.10
CA THR A 48 -15.23 -25.76 38.98
C THR A 48 -13.77 -26.07 38.60
N CYS A 49 -13.53 -27.23 37.97
CA CYS A 49 -12.19 -27.67 37.59
C CYS A 49 -11.90 -27.49 36.09
N GLY A 50 -12.64 -26.62 35.39
CA GLY A 50 -12.46 -26.41 33.96
C GLY A 50 -13.12 -27.48 33.09
N ASN A 51 -14.34 -27.89 33.44
CA ASN A 51 -15.16 -28.84 32.68
C ASN A 51 -14.55 -30.25 32.52
N LEU A 52 -13.74 -30.70 33.48
CA LEU A 52 -13.11 -32.02 33.46
C LEU A 52 -14.13 -33.16 33.64
N PRO A 53 -14.13 -34.19 32.79
CA PRO A 53 -14.99 -35.37 32.99
C PRO A 53 -14.57 -36.18 34.23
N VAL A 54 -15.53 -36.48 35.10
CA VAL A 54 -15.32 -37.18 36.38
C VAL A 54 -16.26 -38.37 36.54
N CYS A 55 -15.77 -39.45 37.16
CA CYS A 55 -16.60 -40.60 37.55
C CYS A 55 -17.32 -40.31 38.89
N ILE A 56 -18.29 -41.16 39.25
CA ILE A 56 -19.05 -41.02 40.50
C ILE A 56 -18.14 -41.06 41.73
N THR A 57 -17.10 -41.89 41.74
CA THR A 57 -16.15 -41.97 42.87
C THR A 57 -15.48 -40.62 43.13
N CYS A 58 -15.02 -39.95 42.07
CA CYS A 58 -14.43 -38.61 42.16
C CYS A 58 -15.38 -37.56 42.74
N THR A 59 -16.70 -37.72 42.55
CA THR A 59 -17.69 -36.77 43.09
C THR A 59 -17.85 -36.83 44.61
N TYR A 60 -17.47 -37.96 45.24
CA TYR A 60 -17.54 -38.13 46.68
C TYR A 60 -16.23 -37.79 47.41
N ASP A 61 -15.15 -37.59 46.66
CA ASP A 61 -13.81 -37.33 47.19
C ASP A 61 -13.25 -36.00 46.65
N GLU A 62 -12.34 -36.04 45.68
CA GLU A 62 -11.62 -34.87 45.16
C GLU A 62 -12.51 -33.76 44.59
N HIS A 63 -13.70 -34.10 44.08
CA HIS A 63 -14.66 -33.13 43.53
C HIS A 63 -15.90 -32.95 44.41
N LYS A 64 -15.82 -33.33 45.69
CA LYS A 64 -16.91 -33.17 46.63
C LYS A 64 -17.24 -31.69 46.86
N GLY A 65 -18.48 -31.32 46.58
CA GLY A 65 -18.95 -29.94 46.72
C GLY A 65 -18.62 -29.02 45.54
N HIS A 66 -18.00 -29.55 44.47
CA HIS A 66 -17.84 -28.81 43.23
C HIS A 66 -19.13 -28.82 42.39
N GLU A 67 -19.24 -27.87 41.47
CA GLU A 67 -20.35 -27.84 40.52
C GLU A 67 -20.17 -28.92 39.45
N LEU A 68 -21.11 -29.86 39.40
CA LEU A 68 -21.12 -30.96 38.46
C LEU A 68 -22.26 -30.78 37.45
N ARG A 69 -21.95 -30.91 36.17
CA ARG A 69 -22.92 -30.86 35.08
C ARG A 69 -22.83 -32.10 34.20
N ASP A 70 -23.90 -32.40 33.48
CA ASP A 70 -23.93 -33.53 32.54
C ASP A 70 -22.89 -33.34 31.42
N VAL A 71 -22.07 -34.37 31.19
CA VAL A 71 -20.97 -34.35 30.20
C VAL A 71 -21.47 -34.07 28.78
N ARG A 72 -22.66 -34.55 28.40
CA ARG A 72 -23.23 -34.35 27.07
C ARG A 72 -23.69 -32.91 26.91
N LYS A 73 -24.29 -32.31 27.95
CA LYS A 73 -24.69 -30.91 27.95
C LYS A 73 -23.49 -29.98 27.80
N VAL A 74 -22.44 -30.21 28.59
CA VAL A 74 -21.19 -29.44 28.51
C VAL A 74 -20.56 -29.60 27.13
N ALA A 75 -20.40 -30.83 26.64
CA ALA A 75 -19.81 -31.08 25.32
C ALA A 75 -20.60 -30.46 24.16
N ASN A 76 -21.93 -30.42 24.23
CA ASN A 76 -22.75 -29.78 23.21
C ASN A 76 -22.61 -28.26 23.24
N GLY A 77 -22.66 -27.65 24.44
CA GLY A 77 -22.47 -26.20 24.58
C GLY A 77 -21.09 -25.74 24.11
N GLU A 78 -20.02 -26.47 24.46
CA GLU A 78 -18.66 -26.16 23.98
C GLU A 78 -18.56 -26.29 22.46
N ARG A 79 -19.23 -27.28 21.84
CA ARG A 79 -19.26 -27.42 20.37
C ARG A 79 -19.99 -26.27 19.70
N GLU A 80 -21.09 -25.80 20.27
CA GLU A 80 -21.82 -24.64 19.76
C GLU A 80 -20.95 -23.39 19.85
N HIS A 81 -20.33 -23.16 21.01
CA HIS A 81 -19.42 -22.04 21.20
C HIS A 81 -18.23 -22.06 20.24
N LEU A 82 -17.61 -23.22 20.04
CA LEU A 82 -16.51 -23.38 19.08
C LEU A 82 -16.94 -23.11 17.63
N LYS A 83 -18.19 -23.42 17.26
CA LYS A 83 -18.71 -23.10 15.92
C LYS A 83 -18.87 -21.59 15.74
N GLU A 84 -19.40 -20.89 16.74
CA GLU A 84 -19.52 -19.43 16.69
C GLU A 84 -18.15 -18.75 16.54
N ILE A 85 -17.14 -19.19 17.32
CA ILE A 85 -15.77 -18.68 17.20
C ILE A 85 -15.20 -18.98 15.82
N LEU A 86 -15.45 -20.17 15.26
CA LEU A 86 -14.97 -20.54 13.94
C LEU A 86 -15.57 -19.65 12.84
N GLU A 87 -16.89 -19.41 12.87
CA GLU A 87 -17.58 -18.54 11.92
C GLU A 87 -17.04 -17.09 11.99
N GLU A 88 -16.77 -16.60 13.21
CA GLU A 88 -16.17 -15.28 13.41
C GLU A 88 -14.74 -15.22 12.85
N LEU A 89 -13.92 -16.25 13.10
CA LEU A 89 -12.55 -16.34 12.57
C LEU A 89 -12.53 -16.40 11.05
N GLU A 90 -13.44 -17.14 10.43
CA GLU A 90 -13.59 -17.20 8.98
C GLU A 90 -13.95 -15.83 8.40
N THR A 91 -14.90 -15.13 9.01
CA THR A 91 -15.29 -13.76 8.59
C THR A 91 -14.12 -12.76 8.71
N ARG A 92 -13.38 -12.83 9.83
CA ARG A 92 -12.23 -11.96 10.06
C ARG A 92 -11.08 -12.25 9.09
N LYS A 93 -10.86 -13.52 8.76
CA LYS A 93 -9.85 -13.96 7.79
C LYS A 93 -10.06 -13.28 6.44
N ASP A 94 -11.27 -13.33 5.90
CA ASP A 94 -11.60 -12.72 4.61
C ASP A 94 -11.38 -11.20 4.63
N THR A 95 -11.73 -10.56 5.74
CA THR A 95 -11.50 -9.12 5.94
C THR A 95 -10.01 -8.77 5.89
N VAL A 96 -9.16 -9.55 6.55
CA VAL A 96 -7.70 -9.32 6.55
C VAL A 96 -7.10 -9.50 5.16
N PHE A 97 -7.49 -10.55 4.42
CA PHE A 97 -7.02 -10.75 3.05
C PHE A 97 -7.44 -9.59 2.12
N ASN A 98 -8.69 -9.13 2.23
CA ASN A 98 -9.18 -8.00 1.45
C ASN A 98 -8.44 -6.69 1.77
N ILE A 99 -8.09 -6.45 3.04
CA ILE A 99 -7.31 -5.27 3.44
C ILE A 99 -5.92 -5.32 2.82
N ALA A 100 -5.24 -6.48 2.84
CA ALA A 100 -3.92 -6.62 2.24
C ALA A 100 -3.91 -6.35 0.74
N GLU A 101 -4.91 -6.86 0.00
CA GLU A 101 -5.08 -6.57 -1.42
C GLU A 101 -5.33 -5.09 -1.69
N ASN A 102 -6.21 -4.46 -0.89
CA ASN A 102 -6.50 -3.03 -1.00
C ASN A 102 -5.25 -2.17 -0.74
N ILE A 103 -4.43 -2.52 0.26
CA ILE A 103 -3.16 -1.82 0.54
C ILE A 103 -2.23 -1.92 -0.67
N ASN A 104 -2.07 -3.11 -1.25
CA ASN A 104 -1.22 -3.29 -2.42
C ASN A 104 -1.71 -2.49 -3.63
N ARG A 105 -3.03 -2.46 -3.87
CA ARG A 105 -3.62 -1.65 -4.94
C ARG A 105 -3.34 -0.16 -4.73
N VAL A 106 -3.65 0.36 -3.54
CA VAL A 106 -3.44 1.78 -3.22
C VAL A 106 -1.96 2.14 -3.33
N ASN A 107 -1.05 1.27 -2.89
CA ASN A 107 0.38 1.52 -2.99
C ASN A 107 0.85 1.62 -4.45
N ASN A 108 0.36 0.74 -5.32
CA ASN A 108 0.64 0.80 -6.76
C ASN A 108 0.09 2.07 -7.41
N ASP A 109 -1.14 2.46 -7.05
CA ASP A 109 -1.77 3.70 -7.55
C ASP A 109 -0.95 4.92 -7.14
N VAL A 110 -0.51 5.00 -5.88
CA VAL A 110 0.34 6.08 -5.38
C VAL A 110 1.68 6.14 -6.14
N LEU A 111 2.32 4.99 -6.36
CA LEU A 111 3.57 4.93 -7.12
C LEU A 111 3.38 5.42 -8.56
N SER A 112 2.28 5.05 -9.22
CA SER A 112 1.94 5.54 -10.56
C SER A 112 1.74 7.05 -10.57
N ILE A 113 0.92 7.57 -9.65
CA ILE A 113 0.64 9.02 -9.54
C ILE A 113 1.94 9.81 -9.32
N VAL A 114 2.83 9.31 -8.48
CA VAL A 114 4.13 9.95 -8.22
C VAL A 114 4.99 9.96 -9.48
N ALA A 115 5.06 8.84 -10.20
CA ALA A 115 5.81 8.74 -11.46
C ALA A 115 5.26 9.72 -12.53
N ASP A 116 3.94 9.74 -12.72
CA ASP A 116 3.27 10.60 -13.69
C ASP A 116 3.44 12.08 -13.35
N THR A 117 3.28 12.43 -12.08
CA THR A 117 3.45 13.81 -11.59
C THR A 117 4.89 14.27 -11.78
N LYS A 118 5.88 13.42 -11.48
CA LYS A 118 7.30 13.71 -11.69
C LYS A 118 7.61 13.93 -13.17
N ALA A 119 7.10 13.08 -14.05
CA ALA A 119 7.27 13.21 -15.50
C ALA A 119 6.63 14.51 -16.02
N LYS A 120 5.43 14.84 -15.54
CA LYS A 120 4.73 16.08 -15.89
C LYS A 120 5.51 17.32 -15.47
N TRP A 121 6.00 17.37 -14.23
CA TRP A 121 6.81 18.49 -13.75
C TRP A 121 8.11 18.64 -14.51
N LYS A 122 8.80 17.53 -14.81
CA LYS A 122 10.02 17.56 -15.62
C LYS A 122 9.76 18.17 -17.00
N LYS A 123 8.69 17.73 -17.67
CA LYS A 123 8.31 18.27 -18.97
C LYS A 123 7.94 19.75 -18.90
N GLN A 124 7.17 20.16 -17.89
CA GLN A 124 6.82 21.58 -17.68
C GLN A 124 8.06 22.45 -17.47
N TYR A 125 9.03 21.97 -16.67
CA TYR A 125 10.28 22.68 -16.44
C TYR A 125 11.12 22.82 -17.72
N GLU A 126 11.23 21.75 -18.51
CA GLU A 126 11.94 21.76 -19.79
C GLU A 126 11.28 22.72 -20.80
N ASP A 127 9.95 22.70 -20.88
CA ASP A 127 9.18 23.58 -21.77
C ASP A 127 9.37 25.06 -21.38
N GLN A 128 9.28 25.39 -20.09
CA GLN A 128 9.52 26.75 -19.58
C GLN A 128 10.96 27.22 -19.82
N THR A 129 11.94 26.34 -19.60
CA THR A 129 13.35 26.63 -19.82
C THR A 129 13.62 26.96 -21.28
N ARG A 130 13.06 26.16 -22.20
CA ARG A 130 13.16 26.39 -23.64
C ARG A 130 12.50 27.71 -24.05
N GLU A 131 11.33 28.03 -23.50
CA GLU A 131 10.65 29.29 -23.79
C GLU A 131 11.48 30.51 -23.35
N LEU A 132 12.07 30.45 -22.15
CA LEU A 132 12.95 31.51 -21.64
C LEU A 132 14.21 31.66 -22.50
N GLN A 133 14.82 30.56 -22.94
CA GLN A 133 15.96 30.60 -23.87
C GLN A 133 15.58 31.27 -25.19
N ASN A 134 14.44 30.88 -25.78
CA ASN A 134 13.95 31.47 -27.03
C ASN A 134 13.67 32.98 -26.89
N LYS A 135 13.09 33.39 -25.76
CA LYS A 135 12.86 34.82 -25.44
C LYS A 135 14.18 35.58 -25.33
N LYS A 136 15.15 35.06 -24.57
CA LYS A 136 16.49 35.63 -24.41
C LYS A 136 17.20 35.78 -25.76
N GLU A 137 17.13 34.77 -26.62
CA GLU A 137 17.73 34.83 -27.95
C GLU A 137 17.06 35.85 -28.85
N LYS A 138 15.73 35.95 -28.79
CA LYS A 138 14.98 36.96 -29.55
C LYS A 138 15.38 38.37 -29.11
N GLU A 139 15.39 38.64 -27.81
CA GLU A 139 15.82 39.93 -27.27
C GLU A 139 17.26 40.27 -27.68
N LYS A 140 18.17 39.29 -27.65
CA LYS A 140 19.55 39.47 -28.11
C LYS A 140 19.62 39.83 -29.60
N ARG A 141 18.81 39.18 -30.46
CA ARG A 141 18.73 39.51 -31.89
C ARG A 141 18.19 40.91 -32.11
N ASP A 142 17.11 41.26 -31.41
CA ASP A 142 16.47 42.57 -31.52
C ASP A 142 17.42 43.69 -31.05
N PHE A 143 18.13 43.47 -29.93
CA PHE A 143 19.17 44.39 -29.43
C PHE A 143 20.31 44.57 -30.44
N ASN A 144 20.83 43.47 -31.02
CA ASN A 144 21.88 43.55 -32.02
C ASN A 144 21.44 44.31 -33.26
N ARG A 145 20.20 44.10 -33.72
CA ARG A 145 19.63 44.84 -34.86
C ARG A 145 19.50 46.33 -34.55
N PHE A 146 19.04 46.68 -33.34
CA PHE A 146 18.97 48.07 -32.91
C PHE A 146 20.36 48.71 -32.88
N LYS A 147 21.35 48.01 -32.32
CA LYS A 147 22.74 48.46 -32.30
C LYS A 147 23.29 48.74 -33.70
N THR A 148 23.09 47.82 -34.65
CA THR A 148 23.58 48.02 -36.03
C THR A 148 22.91 49.21 -36.71
N VAL A 149 21.60 49.40 -36.51
CA VAL A 149 20.88 50.56 -37.08
C VAL A 149 21.42 51.86 -36.48
N LEU A 150 21.67 51.90 -35.17
CA LEU A 150 22.21 53.07 -34.50
C LEU A 150 23.62 53.42 -35.01
N GLU A 151 24.50 52.43 -35.12
CA GLU A 151 25.87 52.59 -35.66
C GLU A 151 25.85 53.10 -37.11
N GLU A 152 24.93 52.61 -37.94
CA GLU A 152 24.76 53.09 -39.31
C GLU A 152 24.24 54.53 -39.38
N SER A 153 23.31 54.93 -38.50
CA SER A 153 22.78 56.31 -38.40
C SER A 153 23.88 57.27 -38.00
N THR A 154 24.60 56.97 -36.92
CA THR A 154 25.71 57.83 -36.44
C THR A 154 26.80 57.98 -37.49
N ARG A 155 27.12 56.90 -38.23
CA ARG A 155 28.08 56.96 -39.33
C ARG A 155 27.61 57.84 -40.48
N LYS A 156 26.31 57.85 -40.80
CA LYS A 156 25.75 58.74 -41.83
C LYS A 156 25.80 60.19 -41.38
N GLU A 157 25.35 60.47 -40.17
CA GLU A 157 25.39 61.82 -39.57
C GLU A 157 26.81 62.38 -39.54
N LEU A 158 27.81 61.58 -39.18
CA LEU A 158 29.22 61.99 -39.21
C LEU A 158 29.68 62.37 -40.63
N LYS A 159 29.33 61.56 -41.64
CA LYS A 159 29.68 61.85 -43.03
C LYS A 159 29.00 63.12 -43.54
N GLU A 160 27.74 63.33 -43.19
CA GLU A 160 27.00 64.54 -43.54
C GLU A 160 27.67 65.78 -42.93
N LEU A 161 28.03 65.72 -41.64
CA LEU A 161 28.79 66.77 -40.95
C LEU A 161 30.16 67.03 -41.60
N GLU A 162 30.91 65.98 -41.95
CA GLU A 162 32.19 66.11 -42.65
C GLU A 162 32.02 66.84 -43.98
N THR A 163 31.05 66.43 -44.80
CA THR A 163 30.78 67.10 -46.09
C THR A 163 30.36 68.56 -45.90
N GLU A 164 29.55 68.86 -44.88
CA GLU A 164 29.13 70.23 -44.59
C GLU A 164 30.31 71.11 -44.10
N MET A 165 31.23 70.53 -43.33
CA MET A 165 32.47 71.20 -42.92
C MET A 165 33.38 71.48 -44.11
N GLU A 166 33.59 70.51 -45.01
CA GLU A 166 34.39 70.69 -46.22
C GLU A 166 33.82 71.80 -47.12
N GLU A 167 32.50 71.81 -47.28
CA GLU A 167 31.77 72.83 -48.04
C GLU A 167 31.99 74.24 -47.44
N LYS A 168 31.94 74.37 -46.11
CA LYS A 168 32.22 75.63 -45.39
C LYS A 168 33.68 76.06 -45.55
N ILE A 169 34.63 75.13 -45.42
CA ILE A 169 36.06 75.42 -45.61
C ILE A 169 36.31 75.90 -47.04
N ARG A 170 35.70 75.27 -48.05
CA ARG A 170 35.80 75.69 -49.45
C ARG A 170 35.30 77.11 -49.65
N LYS A 171 34.10 77.43 -49.12
CA LYS A 171 33.54 78.79 -49.20
C LYS A 171 34.46 79.84 -48.59
N ILE A 172 35.02 79.58 -47.40
CA ILE A 172 35.98 80.48 -46.75
C ILE A 172 37.22 80.68 -47.63
N ARG A 173 37.75 79.61 -48.23
CA ARG A 173 38.90 79.67 -49.14
C ARG A 173 38.60 80.54 -50.36
N ASP A 174 37.46 80.33 -51.00
CA ASP A 174 37.00 81.09 -52.16
C ASP A 174 36.75 82.58 -51.82
N GLU A 175 36.30 82.90 -50.60
CA GLU A 175 36.17 84.28 -50.11
C GLU A 175 37.54 84.92 -49.87
N TYR A 176 38.48 84.20 -49.27
CA TYR A 176 39.85 84.69 -49.02
C TYR A 176 40.59 85.00 -50.33
N ASP A 177 40.49 84.10 -51.32
CA ASP A 177 41.09 84.29 -52.65
C ASP A 177 40.49 85.49 -53.40
N ARG A 178 39.22 85.82 -53.14
CA ARG A 178 38.56 87.02 -53.68
C ARG A 178 39.03 88.33 -53.02
N MET A 179 39.51 88.29 -51.78
CA MET A 179 40.03 89.47 -51.08
C MET A 179 41.49 89.79 -51.39
N ILE A 180 42.26 88.83 -51.90
CA ILE A 180 43.69 88.98 -52.23
C ILE A 180 43.91 89.49 -53.68
N LYS A 181 42.89 89.44 -54.54
CA LYS A 181 42.89 90.06 -55.88
C LYS A 181 42.41 91.51 -55.84
#